data_AF-A0A2N9Y370-F1
#
_entry.id   AF-A0A2N9Y370-F1
#
_cell.length_a   1.000
_cell.length_b   1.000
_cell.length_c   1.000
_cell.angle_alpha   90.00
_cell.angle_beta   90.00
_cell.angle_gamma   90.00
#
_symmetry.space_group_name_H-M   'P 1'
#
loop_
_entity.id
_entity.type
_entity.pdbx_description
1 polymer ?
#
loop_
_entity_poly.entity_id
_entity_poly.type
_entity_poly.pdbx_seq_one_letter_code
_entity_poly.pdbx_strand_id
1 'polypeptide(L)'
;MNKQTPKAKPLGRCPFCYKKIRATILVKNKFRRDMCKCPNCGKIIYVCRNFVCKNYAAGGKYYDFELCPRCAAFILIILEAIG
;
A
#
# COMPACT_ATOMS: atom_id res chain seq x y z
N MET A 1 10.02 22.67 20.99
CA MET A 1 9.54 22.27 19.64
C MET A 1 9.41 20.75 19.61
N ASN A 2 8.19 20.23 19.72
CA ASN A 2 7.94 18.80 19.82
C ASN A 2 8.02 18.19 18.41
N LYS A 3 9.12 17.48 18.09
CA LYS A 3 9.32 16.79 16.81
C LYS A 3 8.30 15.66 16.71
N GLN A 4 7.12 15.95 16.19
CA GLN A 4 6.17 14.93 15.79
C GLN A 4 6.79 14.14 14.65
N THR A 5 7.39 12.99 14.96
CA THR A 5 7.81 12.01 13.97
C THR A 5 6.62 11.75 13.04
N PRO A 6 6.77 11.86 11.70
CA PRO A 6 5.68 11.49 10.81
C PRO A 6 5.33 10.04 11.11
N LYS A 7 4.12 9.79 11.63
CA LYS A 7 3.65 8.45 12.02
C LYS A 7 3.78 7.53 10.81
N ALA A 8 4.89 6.79 10.75
CA ALA A 8 5.22 5.93 9.62
C ALA A 8 4.11 4.90 9.42
N LYS A 9 3.84 4.56 8.16
CA LYS A 9 2.86 3.51 7.84
C LYS A 9 3.32 2.13 8.34
N PRO A 10 2.41 1.15 8.42
CA PRO A 10 2.74 -0.21 8.88
C PRO A 10 3.94 -0.81 8.14
N LEU A 11 4.68 -1.70 8.80
CA LEU A 11 5.74 -2.45 8.13
C LEU A 11 5.10 -3.48 7.18
N GLY A 12 5.36 -3.35 5.88
CA GLY A 12 4.71 -4.14 4.83
C GLY A 12 5.56 -4.26 3.56
N ARG A 13 5.14 -5.13 2.64
CA ARG A 13 5.88 -5.39 1.39
C ARG A 13 5.49 -4.40 0.29
N CYS A 14 6.49 -3.78 -0.35
CA CYS A 14 6.29 -2.94 -1.53
C CYS A 14 5.89 -3.80 -2.74
N PRO A 15 4.89 -3.41 -3.55
CA PRO A 15 4.46 -4.19 -4.73
C PRO A 15 5.44 -4.09 -5.91
N PHE A 16 6.37 -3.14 -5.90
CA PHE A 16 7.31 -2.92 -7.01
C PHE A 16 8.67 -3.57 -6.79
N CYS A 17 9.26 -3.37 -5.61
CA CYS A 17 10.60 -3.90 -5.30
C CYS A 17 10.59 -5.07 -4.31
N TYR A 18 9.41 -5.48 -3.84
CA TYR A 18 9.18 -6.62 -2.95
C TYR A 18 9.92 -6.61 -1.60
N LYS A 19 10.64 -5.53 -1.28
CA LYS A 19 11.26 -5.33 0.04
C LYS A 19 10.21 -4.97 1.10
N LYS A 20 10.50 -5.37 2.33
CA LYS A 20 9.71 -5.01 3.52
C LYS A 20 10.12 -3.60 3.96
N ILE A 21 9.18 -2.66 3.97
CA ILE A 21 9.42 -1.24 4.16
C ILE A 21 8.37 -0.61 5.08
N ARG A 22 8.70 0.55 5.66
CA ARG A 22 7.73 1.51 6.19
C ARG A 22 7.64 2.67 5.21
N ALA A 23 6.47 2.88 4.61
CA ALA A 23 6.31 3.90 3.59
C ALA A 23 6.31 5.31 4.21
N THR A 24 6.92 6.24 3.50
CA THR A 24 6.92 7.66 3.84
C THR A 24 5.64 8.28 3.30
N ILE A 25 4.88 8.99 4.13
CA ILE A 25 3.68 9.70 3.68
C ILE A 25 4.12 10.92 2.87
N LEU A 26 3.66 11.02 1.62
CA LEU A 26 3.83 12.21 0.79
C LEU A 26 2.65 13.16 0.93
N VAL A 27 1.43 12.61 0.86
CA VAL A 27 0.18 13.37 1.01
C VAL A 27 -0.70 12.65 2.01
N LYS A 28 -1.09 13.39 3.06
CA LYS A 28 -2.05 12.93 4.06
C LYS A 28 -3.46 13.25 3.57
N ASN A 29 -4.33 12.24 3.52
CA ASN A 29 -5.71 12.37 3.09
C ASN A 29 -6.67 12.03 4.23
N LYS A 30 -7.82 12.71 4.26
CA LYS A 30 -8.89 12.46 5.25
C LYS A 30 -9.87 11.38 4.78
N PHE A 31 -10.27 11.42 3.52
CA PHE A 31 -11.28 10.51 2.93
C PHE A 31 -10.65 9.45 2.02
N ARG A 32 -9.60 9.82 1.29
CA ARG A 32 -8.84 8.91 0.43
C ARG A 32 -7.67 8.28 1.20
N ARG A 33 -7.04 7.25 0.62
CA ARG A 33 -5.82 6.66 1.16
C ARG A 33 -4.68 7.69 1.12
N ASP A 34 -3.81 7.67 2.13
CA ASP A 34 -2.59 8.48 2.13
C ASP A 34 -1.68 8.04 0.97
N MET A 35 -1.25 9.01 0.15
CA MET A 35 -0.26 8.77 -0.89
C MET A 35 1.11 8.63 -0.23
N CYS A 36 1.75 7.49 -0.45
CA CYS A 36 3.03 7.19 0.18
C CYS A 36 4.11 6.92 -0.88
N LYS A 37 5.37 7.09 -0.49
CA LYS A 37 6.55 6.75 -1.29
C LYS A 37 7.25 5.54 -0.67
N CYS A 38 7.66 4.60 -1.52
CA CYS A 38 8.56 3.53 -1.10
C CYS A 38 9.95 4.12 -0.82
N PRO A 39 10.53 3.95 0.39
CA PRO A 39 11.87 4.47 0.68
C PRO A 39 12.98 3.71 -0.06
N ASN A 40 12.70 2.51 -0.57
CA ASN A 40 13.70 1.70 -1.28
C ASN A 40 13.73 1.96 -2.79
N CYS A 41 12.58 2.04 -3.47
CA CYS A 41 12.53 2.19 -4.93
C CYS A 41 11.88 3.50 -5.40
N GLY A 42 11.46 4.36 -4.48
CA GLY A 42 10.90 5.68 -4.81
C GLY A 42 9.52 5.69 -5.47
N LYS A 43 8.95 4.53 -5.82
CA LYS A 43 7.61 4.43 -6.43
C LYS A 43 6.50 4.84 -5.46
N ILE A 44 5.40 5.35 -6.03
CA ILE A 44 4.19 5.71 -5.30
C ILE A 44 3.43 4.44 -4.93
N ILE A 45 3.03 4.35 -3.66
CA ILE A 45 2.36 3.22 -3.07
C ILE A 45 1.30 3.68 -2.08
N TYR A 46 0.32 2.82 -1.84
CA TYR A 46 -0.76 3.05 -0.88
C TYR A 46 -0.85 1.87 0.08
N VAL A 47 -1.34 2.08 1.30
CA VAL A 47 -1.67 0.95 2.18
C VAL A 47 -2.78 0.13 1.51
N CYS A 48 -2.64 -1.20 1.53
CA CYS A 48 -3.66 -2.13 1.04
C CYS A 48 -5.02 -1.81 1.67
N ARG A 49 -6.10 -1.86 0.88
CA ARG A 49 -7.44 -1.57 1.39
C ARG A 49 -8.00 -2.67 2.28
N ASN A 50 -7.50 -3.90 2.15
CA ASN A 50 -7.93 -4.99 3.01
C ASN A 50 -7.54 -4.67 4.47
N PHE A 51 -8.54 -4.59 5.36
CA PHE A 51 -8.44 -4.13 6.74
C PHE A 51 -7.40 -4.90 7.57
N VAL A 52 -7.23 -6.21 7.33
CA VAL A 52 -6.25 -7.03 8.06
C VAL A 52 -4.86 -7.05 7.40
N CYS A 53 -4.71 -6.43 6.23
CA CYS A 53 -3.47 -6.43 5.46
C CYS A 53 -2.63 -5.18 5.73
N LYS A 54 -1.33 -5.39 5.98
CA LYS A 54 -0.35 -4.31 6.19
C LYS A 54 0.58 -4.06 4.99
N ASN A 55 0.38 -4.79 3.88
CA ASN A 55 1.17 -4.61 2.65
C ASN A 55 0.73 -3.37 1.86
N TYR A 56 1.44 -3.10 0.77
CA TYR A 56 1.20 -1.94 -0.07
C TYR A 56 0.62 -2.32 -1.43
N ALA A 57 -0.31 -1.51 -1.91
CA ALA A 57 -0.84 -1.52 -3.26
C ALA A 57 -0.09 -0.53 -4.15
N ALA A 58 -0.04 -0.81 -5.45
CA ALA A 58 0.64 0.02 -6.43
C ALA A 58 -0.17 1.30 -6.68
N GLY A 59 0.51 2.46 -6.66
CA GLY A 59 -0.07 3.67 -7.21
C GLY A 59 0.07 3.69 -8.72
N GLY A 60 -1.00 4.04 -9.43
CA GLY A 60 -1.00 4.13 -10.88
C GLY A 60 -1.06 5.57 -11.37
N LYS A 61 -0.84 5.77 -12.67
CA LYS A 61 -0.91 7.09 -13.31
C LYS A 61 -2.36 7.61 -13.41
N TYR A 62 -3.31 6.70 -13.60
CA TYR A 62 -4.73 7.01 -13.83
C TYR A 62 -5.64 6.50 -12.71
N TYR A 63 -5.36 5.28 -12.20
CA TYR A 63 -6.08 4.69 -11.09
C TYR A 63 -5.08 3.99 -10.15
N ASP A 64 -5.38 4.02 -8.85
CA ASP A 64 -4.59 3.31 -7.85
C ASP A 64 -5.15 1.91 -7.63
N PHE A 65 -4.29 0.91 -7.49
CA PHE A 65 -4.75 -0.41 -7.10
C PHE A 65 -5.27 -0.37 -5.66
N GLU A 66 -6.46 -0.93 -5.43
CA GLU A 66 -7.05 -0.98 -4.09
C GLU A 66 -6.35 -2.02 -3.21
N LEU A 67 -5.91 -3.13 -3.80
CA LEU A 67 -5.32 -4.25 -3.09
C LEU A 67 -3.84 -4.44 -3.44
N CYS A 68 -3.07 -4.94 -2.47
CA CYS A 68 -1.73 -5.43 -2.74
C CYS A 68 -1.79 -6.70 -3.60
N PRO A 69 -0.71 -7.07 -4.32
CA PRO A 69 -0.70 -8.25 -5.19
C PRO A 69 -1.18 -9.54 -4.50
N ARG A 70 -0.81 -9.76 -3.22
CA ARG A 70 -1.25 -10.92 -2.44
C ARG A 70 -2.76 -10.94 -2.21
N CYS A 71 -3.36 -9.80 -1.85
CA CYS A 71 -4.80 -9.74 -1.59
C CYS A 71 -5.61 -9.82 -2.88
N ALA A 72 -5.12 -9.24 -3.97
CA ALA A 72 -5.75 -9.35 -5.29
C ALA A 72 -5.77 -10.81 -5.78
N ALA A 73 -4.64 -11.51 -5.68
CA ALA A 73 -4.54 -12.91 -6.08
C ALA A 73 -5.50 -13.82 -5.28
N PHE A 74 -5.67 -13.57 -3.98
CA PHE A 74 -6.59 -14.36 -3.16
C PHE A 74 -8.05 -14.25 -3.60
N ILE A 75 -8.47 -13.06 -4.05
CA ILE A 75 -9.83 -12.87 -4.58
C ILE A 75 -10.02 -13.62 -5.90
N LEU A 76 -9.03 -13.55 -6.79
CA LEU A 76 -9.08 -14.28 -8.06
C LEU A 76 -9.23 -15.79 -7.86
N ILE A 77 -8.44 -16.37 -6.95
CA ILE A 77 -8.51 -17.80 -6.62
C ILE A 77 -9.90 -18.19 -6.09
N ILE A 78 -10.51 -17.35 -5.23
CA ILE A 78 -11.85 -17.62 -4.72
C ILE A 78 -12.88 -17.60 -5.84
N LEU A 79 -12.79 -16.65 -6.78
CA LEU A 79 -13.73 -16.56 -7.89
C LEU A 79 -13.63 -17.78 -8.81
N GLU A 80 -12.43 -18.28 -9.07
CA GLU A 80 -12.21 -19.51 -9.85
C GLU A 80 -12.69 -20.78 -9.14
N ALA A 81 -12.68 -20.81 -7.80
CA ALA A 81 -13.13 -21.97 -7.03
C ALA A 81 -14.66 -22.08 -6.85
N ILE A 82 -15.40 -21.03 -7.21
CA ILE A 82 -16.87 -20.97 -7.12
C ILE A 82 -17.51 -21.07 -8.52
N GLY A 83 -16.71 -21.00 -9.59
CA GLY A 83 -17.12 -21.22 -10.98
C GLY A 83 -16.90 -22.66 -11.42
#